data_AF-X1PI64-F1
#
_entry.id   AF-X1PI64-F1
#
_cell.length_a   1.000
_cell.length_b   1.000
_cell.length_c   1.000
_cell.angle_alpha   90.00
_cell.angle_beta   90.00
_cell.angle_gamma   90.00
#
_symmetry.space_group_name_H-M   'P 1'
#
loop_
_entity.id
_entity.type
_entity.pdbx_description
1 polymer ?
#
loop_
_entity_poly.entity_id
_entity_poly.type
_entity_poly.pdbx_seq_one_letter_code
_entity_poly.pdbx_strand_id
1 'polypeptide(L)'
;IGSYTSGPHKAWETEGALAAIDFAPPSVESGCLPSDEWIVASASGSVVRSEHGAVVLDLDATGSNQNSTNTVSDGNEHTGWALLYMHVAAKNRVPVGTNLQAGDPIGHPSCEGGPATGTHIHIARKFYGEWIAADGPVPFVMDGWVAHAGYRPFEGTLVRDGITIRANIFSPGSSFISRDAQGTYRINRFIHQNQYRRRLCD
;
A
#
# COMPACT_ATOMS: atom_id res chain seq x y z
N ILE A 1 6.42 -5.64 -2.80
CA ILE A 1 6.42 -6.70 -1.75
C ILE A 1 6.65 -5.99 -0.41
N GLY A 2 5.98 -6.39 0.67
CA GLY A 2 6.11 -5.70 1.96
C GLY A 2 5.26 -6.30 3.08
N SER A 3 5.47 -5.86 4.30
CA SER A 3 4.71 -6.28 5.48
C SER A 3 3.54 -5.34 5.75
N TYR A 4 2.35 -5.87 6.02
CA TYR A 4 1.19 -5.10 6.44
C TYR A 4 1.36 -4.64 7.89
N THR A 5 1.70 -3.37 8.07
CA THR A 5 2.11 -2.84 9.37
C THR A 5 0.99 -2.12 10.10
N SER A 6 0.04 -1.55 9.36
CA SER A 6 -1.05 -0.76 9.94
C SER A 6 -2.37 -0.96 9.21
N GLY A 7 -3.41 -1.22 10.01
CA GLY A 7 -4.79 -1.28 9.57
C GLY A 7 -5.38 0.08 9.22
N PRO A 8 -6.67 0.13 8.83
CA PRO A 8 -7.36 1.37 8.53
C PRO A 8 -7.10 2.47 9.57
N HIS A 9 -6.58 3.60 9.11
CA HIS A 9 -6.29 4.79 9.91
C HIS A 9 -6.41 6.07 9.06
N LYS A 10 -6.16 7.23 9.68
CA LYS A 10 -6.37 8.55 9.06
C LYS A 10 -5.50 8.74 7.83
N ALA A 11 -6.04 9.28 6.74
CA ALA A 11 -5.29 9.50 5.51
C ALA A 11 -4.29 10.67 5.54
N TRP A 12 -4.60 11.73 6.28
CA TRP A 12 -3.73 12.91 6.39
C TRP A 12 -4.17 13.83 7.53
N GLU A 13 -5.47 14.08 7.58
CA GLU A 13 -6.16 14.96 8.50
C GLU A 13 -6.20 14.49 9.96
N THR A 14 -6.42 15.43 10.86
CA THR A 14 -6.57 15.18 12.30
C THR A 14 -7.87 14.41 12.61
N GLU A 15 -8.93 14.65 11.85
CA GLU A 15 -10.24 13.99 11.98
C GLU A 15 -10.82 13.71 10.60
N GLY A 16 -11.31 12.50 10.37
CA GLY A 16 -11.86 12.10 9.08
C GLY A 16 -11.89 10.59 8.90
N ALA A 17 -11.99 10.15 7.64
CA ALA A 17 -12.14 8.74 7.30
C ALA A 17 -10.88 7.94 7.67
N LEU A 18 -11.07 6.71 8.17
CA LEU A 18 -9.99 5.73 8.28
C LEU A 18 -9.70 5.14 6.89
N ALA A 19 -9.12 5.97 6.03
CA ALA A 19 -8.96 5.73 4.60
C ALA A 19 -7.59 5.15 4.20
N ALA A 20 -6.62 5.16 5.11
CA ALA A 20 -5.26 4.72 4.84
C ALA A 20 -4.90 3.40 5.49
N ILE A 21 -3.89 2.76 4.92
CA ILE A 21 -3.25 1.54 5.40
C ILE A 21 -1.75 1.61 5.08
N ASP A 22 -0.94 0.93 5.89
CA ASP A 22 0.52 1.02 5.76
C ASP A 22 1.18 -0.32 5.44
N PHE A 23 2.24 -0.22 4.65
CA PHE A 23 3.17 -1.33 4.43
C PHE A 23 4.60 -0.90 4.68
N ALA A 24 5.40 -1.75 5.33
CA ALA A 24 6.83 -1.52 5.47
C ALA A 24 7.64 -2.43 4.54
N PRO A 25 8.76 -1.95 3.97
CA PRO A 25 9.72 -2.83 3.31
C PRO A 25 10.38 -3.77 4.33
N PRO A 26 10.96 -4.89 3.88
CA PRO A 26 11.82 -5.71 4.73
C PRO A 26 12.97 -4.88 5.32
N SER A 27 13.21 -5.01 6.62
CA SER A 27 14.34 -4.38 7.30
C SER A 27 14.82 -5.27 8.45
N VAL A 28 16.12 -5.20 8.74
CA VAL A 28 16.74 -5.86 9.91
C VAL A 28 16.76 -4.95 11.14
N GLU A 29 16.54 -3.65 10.95
CA GLU A 29 16.55 -2.63 11.99
C GLU A 29 15.24 -1.81 11.97
N SER A 30 14.82 -1.34 13.13
CA SER A 30 13.65 -0.46 13.26
C SER A 30 14.04 1.01 13.08
N GLY A 31 13.11 1.82 12.60
CA GLY A 31 13.26 3.27 12.52
C GLY A 31 13.26 3.78 11.09
N CYS A 32 13.77 4.99 10.91
CA CYS A 32 13.82 5.65 9.62
C CYS A 32 15.11 5.32 8.89
N LEU A 33 15.06 4.31 8.03
CA LEU A 33 16.21 3.80 7.29
C LEU A 33 16.00 3.95 5.79
N PRO A 34 17.07 4.26 5.02
CA PRO A 34 16.99 4.19 3.57
C PRO A 34 16.52 2.80 3.11
N SER A 35 15.64 2.78 2.12
CA SER A 35 15.14 1.56 1.48
C SER A 35 15.47 1.60 -0.01
N ASP A 36 16.04 0.54 -0.54
CA ASP A 36 16.23 0.36 -1.99
C ASP A 36 15.03 -0.33 -2.67
N GLU A 37 14.06 -0.81 -1.88
CA GLU A 37 12.81 -1.37 -2.40
C GLU A 37 11.99 -0.32 -3.15
N TRP A 38 11.25 -0.76 -4.16
CA TRP A 38 10.37 0.10 -4.96
C TRP A 38 8.94 0.08 -4.43
N ILE A 39 8.37 1.26 -4.29
CA ILE A 39 6.92 1.47 -4.36
C ILE A 39 6.54 1.38 -5.83
N VAL A 40 5.49 0.62 -6.13
CA VAL A 40 4.95 0.49 -7.48
C VAL A 40 3.51 0.98 -7.54
N ALA A 41 3.09 1.48 -8.69
CA ALA A 41 1.73 1.95 -8.91
C ALA A 41 0.72 0.79 -8.76
N SER A 42 -0.29 0.97 -7.92
CA SER A 42 -1.35 -0.01 -7.67
C SER A 42 -2.38 -0.09 -8.80
N ALA A 43 -2.43 0.94 -9.64
CA ALA A 43 -3.29 1.05 -10.82
C ALA A 43 -2.60 1.94 -11.86
N SER A 44 -3.07 1.91 -13.11
CA SER A 44 -2.60 2.84 -14.14
C SER A 44 -3.20 4.23 -13.94
N GLY A 45 -2.42 5.29 -14.20
CA GLY A 45 -2.87 6.67 -14.03
C GLY A 45 -1.77 7.70 -14.31
N SER A 46 -2.07 8.98 -14.07
CA SER A 46 -1.13 10.09 -14.28
C SER A 46 -0.70 10.71 -12.95
N VAL A 47 0.59 10.98 -12.79
CA VAL A 47 1.14 11.61 -11.58
C VAL A 47 0.78 13.09 -11.59
N VAL A 48 -0.11 13.51 -10.70
CA VAL A 48 -0.61 14.90 -10.60
C VAL A 48 0.01 15.69 -9.47
N ARG A 49 0.64 15.01 -8.50
CA ARG A 49 1.42 15.63 -7.41
C ARG A 49 2.63 14.76 -7.07
N SER A 50 3.77 15.39 -6.83
CA SER A 50 5.01 14.70 -6.43
C SER A 50 5.95 15.63 -5.66
N GLU A 51 5.61 15.85 -4.39
CA GLU A 51 6.30 16.82 -3.53
C GLU A 51 6.06 16.48 -2.06
N HIS A 52 6.90 17.01 -1.17
CA HIS A 52 6.72 16.89 0.29
C HIS A 52 6.45 15.44 0.76
N GLY A 53 7.18 14.45 0.22
CA GLY A 53 7.01 13.04 0.59
C GLY A 53 5.77 12.36 0.01
N ALA A 54 4.95 13.06 -0.76
CA ALA A 54 3.72 12.55 -1.35
C ALA A 54 3.83 12.39 -2.86
N VAL A 55 3.20 11.34 -3.39
CA VAL A 55 2.86 11.17 -4.80
C VAL A 55 1.37 10.92 -4.92
N VAL A 56 0.69 11.63 -5.81
CA VAL A 56 -0.73 11.37 -6.13
C VAL A 56 -0.86 10.92 -7.57
N LEU A 57 -1.54 9.80 -7.74
CA LEU A 57 -1.87 9.19 -9.02
C LEU A 57 -3.36 9.41 -9.29
N ASP A 58 -3.66 10.23 -10.29
CA ASP A 58 -5.02 10.41 -10.81
C ASP A 58 -5.36 9.25 -11.74
N LEU A 59 -6.47 8.57 -11.44
CA LEU A 59 -6.95 7.41 -12.18
C LEU A 59 -8.09 7.79 -13.13
N ASP A 60 -8.61 9.02 -13.06
CA ASP A 60 -9.70 9.41 -13.94
C ASP A 60 -9.20 9.48 -15.39
N ALA A 61 -10.06 9.04 -16.28
CA ALA A 61 -9.78 8.88 -17.69
C ALA A 61 -10.58 9.93 -18.45
N THR A 62 -9.95 10.99 -18.97
CA THR A 62 -10.67 11.86 -19.91
C THR A 62 -10.75 11.17 -21.27
N GLY A 63 -11.96 10.73 -21.63
CA GLY A 63 -12.24 10.12 -22.93
C GLY A 63 -13.10 8.86 -22.83
N SER A 64 -14.35 8.96 -23.26
CA SER A 64 -15.34 7.89 -23.31
C SER A 64 -15.08 6.81 -24.37
N ASN A 65 -13.84 6.65 -24.83
CA ASN A 65 -13.44 5.52 -25.65
C ASN A 65 -12.55 4.57 -24.83
N GLN A 66 -13.16 3.52 -24.26
CA GLN A 66 -12.44 2.40 -23.62
C GLN A 66 -11.44 1.66 -24.55
N ASN A 67 -11.26 2.12 -25.80
CA ASN A 67 -10.27 1.63 -26.76
C ASN A 67 -9.10 2.62 -26.99
N SER A 68 -9.01 3.76 -26.30
CA SER A 68 -7.83 4.63 -26.35
C SER A 68 -6.75 4.10 -25.41
N THR A 69 -5.63 3.65 -25.96
CA THR A 69 -4.41 3.32 -25.20
C THR A 69 -3.67 4.55 -24.68
N ASN A 70 -4.19 5.76 -24.96
CA ASN A 70 -3.71 7.04 -24.43
C ASN A 70 -4.88 7.69 -23.69
N THR A 71 -5.17 7.16 -22.51
CA THR A 71 -6.03 7.82 -21.54
C THR A 71 -5.21 8.94 -20.91
N VAL A 72 -5.61 10.19 -21.15
CA VAL A 72 -5.02 11.35 -20.49
C VAL A 72 -5.90 11.63 -19.27
N SER A 73 -5.34 11.64 -18.06
CA SER A 73 -6.11 12.08 -16.89
C SER A 73 -6.43 13.58 -17.00
N ASP A 74 -7.47 14.08 -16.33
CA ASP A 74 -7.78 15.52 -16.36
C ASP A 74 -6.78 16.35 -15.55
N GLY A 75 -5.88 15.67 -14.82
CA GLY A 75 -4.83 16.28 -14.03
C GLY A 75 -5.30 16.78 -12.66
N ASN A 76 -6.49 16.37 -12.21
CA ASN A 76 -7.12 16.91 -11.01
C ASN A 76 -7.42 15.82 -9.98
N GLU A 77 -6.69 15.79 -8.86
CA GLU A 77 -6.93 14.81 -7.79
C GLU A 77 -8.28 14.98 -7.04
N HIS A 78 -9.10 15.97 -7.44
CA HIS A 78 -10.45 16.22 -6.92
C HIS A 78 -11.58 15.77 -7.85
N THR A 79 -11.25 15.07 -8.94
CA THR A 79 -12.21 14.43 -9.85
C THR A 79 -11.93 12.93 -9.90
N GLY A 80 -12.99 12.14 -10.13
CA GLY A 80 -12.87 10.69 -10.23
C GLY A 80 -12.15 10.04 -9.05
N TRP A 81 -11.39 8.98 -9.32
CA TRP A 81 -10.59 8.27 -8.32
C TRP A 81 -9.14 8.75 -8.35
N ALA A 82 -8.53 8.91 -7.17
CA ALA A 82 -7.10 9.17 -7.04
C ALA A 82 -6.47 8.32 -5.91
N LEU A 83 -5.20 7.98 -6.05
CA LEU A 83 -4.41 7.29 -5.04
C LEU A 83 -3.32 8.21 -4.48
N LEU A 84 -3.26 8.34 -3.15
CA LEU A 84 -2.15 8.96 -2.45
C LEU A 84 -1.15 7.87 -2.04
N TYR A 85 0.11 8.10 -2.34
CA TYR A 85 1.27 7.40 -1.79
C TYR A 85 2.05 8.40 -0.94
N MET A 86 2.25 8.11 0.33
CA MET A 86 2.93 8.98 1.27
C MET A 86 4.16 8.30 1.88
N HIS A 87 5.06 9.13 2.39
CA HIS A 87 6.40 8.73 2.80
C HIS A 87 7.25 8.20 1.64
N VAL A 88 7.18 8.87 0.49
CA VAL A 88 8.00 8.59 -0.69
C VAL A 88 9.27 9.44 -0.67
N ALA A 89 10.43 8.78 -0.67
CA ALA A 89 11.74 9.45 -0.65
C ALA A 89 11.88 10.45 -1.80
N ALA A 90 12.54 11.59 -1.59
CA ALA A 90 12.85 12.53 -2.66
C ALA A 90 13.76 11.90 -3.74
N LYS A 91 14.65 10.99 -3.33
CA LYS A 91 15.50 10.21 -4.23
C LYS A 91 14.62 9.31 -5.12
N ASN A 92 14.76 9.45 -6.43
CA ASN A 92 14.04 8.67 -7.45
C ASN A 92 12.52 8.77 -7.38
N ARG A 93 11.96 9.82 -6.75
CA ARG A 93 10.52 10.06 -6.78
C ARG A 93 10.09 10.39 -8.20
N VAL A 94 9.06 9.71 -8.68
CA VAL A 94 8.48 9.95 -10.01
C VAL A 94 8.02 11.41 -10.14
N PRO A 95 8.34 12.13 -11.23
CA PRO A 95 7.94 13.53 -11.40
C PRO A 95 6.46 13.67 -11.84
N VAL A 96 5.87 14.83 -11.55
CA VAL A 96 4.54 15.22 -12.05
C VAL A 96 4.49 15.17 -13.59
N GLY A 97 3.36 14.73 -14.14
CA GLY A 97 3.12 14.56 -15.57
C GLY A 97 3.54 13.18 -16.11
N THR A 98 4.11 12.31 -15.29
CA THR A 98 4.44 10.94 -15.69
C THR A 98 3.18 10.09 -15.74
N ASN A 99 2.97 9.36 -16.84
CA ASN A 99 1.94 8.32 -16.93
C ASN A 99 2.53 6.98 -16.47
N LEU A 100 1.85 6.32 -15.55
CA LEU A 100 2.25 5.03 -14.99
C LEU A 100 1.23 3.96 -15.35
N GLN A 101 1.73 2.77 -15.65
CA GLN A 101 0.96 1.54 -15.64
C GLN A 101 1.00 0.90 -14.25
N ALA A 102 0.01 0.08 -13.92
CA ALA A 102 0.06 -0.74 -12.71
C ALA A 102 1.35 -1.58 -12.68
N GLY A 103 2.13 -1.43 -11.61
CA GLY A 103 3.45 -2.06 -11.45
C GLY A 103 4.65 -1.15 -11.76
N ASP A 104 4.44 0.01 -12.39
CA ASP A 104 5.55 0.94 -12.67
C ASP A 104 6.08 1.59 -11.39
N PRO A 105 7.37 1.95 -11.33
CA PRO A 105 8.00 2.51 -10.14
C PRO A 105 7.50 3.93 -9.81
N ILE A 106 7.18 4.17 -8.53
CA ILE A 106 6.81 5.47 -7.98
C ILE A 106 7.99 6.14 -7.25
N GLY A 107 8.81 5.35 -6.58
CA GLY A 107 9.90 5.84 -5.72
C GLY A 107 10.23 4.82 -4.64
N HIS A 108 10.90 5.26 -3.57
CA HIS A 108 11.30 4.40 -2.45
C HIS A 108 10.54 4.73 -1.17
N PRO A 109 10.18 3.75 -0.33
CA PRO A 109 9.66 4.00 1.01
C PRO A 109 10.63 4.82 1.86
N SER A 110 10.10 5.69 2.71
CA SER A 110 10.88 6.60 3.56
C SER A 110 10.09 7.00 4.81
N CYS A 111 10.47 8.12 5.43
CA CYS A 111 9.71 8.81 6.48
C CYS A 111 9.42 10.27 6.11
N GLU A 112 9.66 10.65 4.86
CA GLU A 112 9.53 12.04 4.42
C GLU A 112 8.06 12.48 4.41
N GLY A 113 7.81 13.78 4.50
CA GLY A 113 6.49 14.36 4.23
C GLY A 113 5.51 14.43 5.40
N GLY A 114 5.85 13.94 6.58
CA GLY A 114 4.95 14.04 7.74
C GLY A 114 5.44 13.20 8.93
N PRO A 115 4.60 13.03 9.96
CA PRO A 115 4.92 12.17 11.09
C PRO A 115 5.07 10.71 10.64
N ALA A 116 6.18 10.08 10.98
CA ALA A 116 6.45 8.68 10.72
C ALA A 116 7.30 8.10 11.86
N THR A 117 6.99 6.86 12.27
CA THR A 117 7.75 6.14 13.30
C THR A 117 8.85 5.25 12.70
N GLY A 118 8.85 5.08 11.38
CA GLY A 118 9.86 4.35 10.63
C GLY A 118 9.56 4.34 9.13
N THR A 119 10.43 3.68 8.36
CA THR A 119 10.29 3.59 6.90
C THR A 119 9.08 2.76 6.51
N HIS A 120 8.11 3.37 5.83
CA HIS A 120 6.92 2.70 5.32
C HIS A 120 6.36 3.43 4.12
N ILE A 121 5.39 2.81 3.45
CA ILE A 121 4.46 3.47 2.54
C ILE A 121 3.12 3.59 3.26
N HIS A 122 2.56 4.79 3.23
CA HIS A 122 1.21 5.07 3.66
C HIS A 122 0.36 5.29 2.40
N ILE A 123 -0.64 4.44 2.15
CA ILE A 123 -1.46 4.49 0.95
C ILE A 123 -2.92 4.76 1.30
N ALA A 124 -3.53 5.72 0.60
CA ALA A 124 -4.92 6.09 0.74
C ALA A 124 -5.54 6.37 -0.63
N ARG A 125 -6.87 6.46 -0.69
CA ARG A 125 -7.59 6.76 -1.94
C ARG A 125 -8.66 7.81 -1.72
N LYS A 126 -8.90 8.60 -2.76
CA LYS A 126 -9.94 9.63 -2.82
C LYS A 126 -10.94 9.31 -3.93
N PHE A 127 -12.15 9.82 -3.76
CA PHE A 127 -13.14 9.93 -4.83
C PHE A 127 -13.75 11.33 -4.82
N TYR A 128 -13.67 12.05 -5.94
CA TYR A 128 -14.02 13.48 -6.03
C TYR A 128 -13.38 14.34 -4.93
N GLY A 129 -12.10 14.08 -4.63
CA GLY A 129 -11.33 14.81 -3.62
C GLY A 129 -11.58 14.39 -2.17
N GLU A 130 -12.62 13.60 -1.91
CA GLU A 130 -12.96 13.11 -0.57
C GLU A 130 -12.25 11.79 -0.24
N TRP A 131 -11.71 11.66 0.96
CA TRP A 131 -11.09 10.41 1.41
C TRP A 131 -12.12 9.30 1.57
N ILE A 132 -11.85 8.16 0.94
CA ILE A 132 -12.76 7.01 1.02
C ILE A 132 -12.20 6.00 2.01
N ALA A 133 -13.02 5.66 3.02
CA ALA A 133 -12.66 4.70 4.06
C ALA A 133 -12.09 3.40 3.47
N ALA A 134 -11.10 2.84 4.16
CA ALA A 134 -10.42 1.63 3.73
C ALA A 134 -11.26 0.37 4.00
N ASP A 135 -12.20 0.44 4.93
CA ASP A 135 -13.21 -0.59 5.20
C ASP A 135 -14.63 0.01 5.12
N GLY A 136 -15.60 -0.83 4.80
CA GLY A 136 -17.00 -0.44 4.60
C GLY A 136 -17.60 -0.97 3.30
N PRO A 137 -18.73 -0.40 2.83
CA PRO A 137 -19.44 -0.88 1.63
C PRO A 137 -18.62 -0.83 0.35
N VAL A 138 -17.66 0.10 0.27
CA VAL A 138 -16.67 0.20 -0.78
C VAL A 138 -15.32 0.02 -0.11
N PRO A 139 -14.81 -1.21 0.09
CA PRO A 139 -13.54 -1.43 0.80
C PRO A 139 -12.34 -1.12 -0.11
N PHE A 140 -11.17 -0.93 0.51
CA PHE A 140 -9.92 -0.79 -0.24
C PHE A 140 -9.45 -2.19 -0.64
N VAL A 141 -9.46 -2.44 -1.95
CA VAL A 141 -9.02 -3.70 -2.54
C VAL A 141 -7.70 -3.48 -3.29
N MET A 142 -6.67 -4.25 -2.96
CA MET A 142 -5.38 -4.24 -3.67
C MET A 142 -5.03 -5.66 -4.06
N ASP A 143 -5.10 -5.96 -5.36
CA ASP A 143 -4.86 -7.30 -5.88
C ASP A 143 -5.64 -8.37 -5.08
N GLY A 144 -6.95 -8.21 -5.00
CA GLY A 144 -7.85 -9.11 -4.28
C GLY A 144 -7.77 -9.08 -2.75
N TRP A 145 -6.78 -8.42 -2.15
CA TRP A 145 -6.73 -8.21 -0.70
C TRP A 145 -7.70 -7.11 -0.29
N VAL A 146 -8.70 -7.48 0.50
CA VAL A 146 -9.72 -6.57 1.02
C VAL A 146 -9.32 -6.13 2.42
N ALA A 147 -9.23 -4.81 2.64
CA ALA A 147 -8.96 -4.24 3.96
C ALA A 147 -10.21 -4.26 4.85
N HIS A 148 -10.01 -4.61 6.11
CA HIS A 148 -11.01 -4.56 7.18
C HIS A 148 -10.44 -3.85 8.40
N ALA A 149 -11.25 -2.99 9.01
CA ALA A 149 -10.90 -2.24 10.20
C ALA A 149 -10.96 -3.13 11.44
N GLY A 150 -10.01 -2.91 12.34
CA GLY A 150 -10.06 -3.47 13.69
C GLY A 150 -10.96 -2.67 14.61
N TYR A 151 -10.88 -2.96 15.91
CA TYR A 151 -11.66 -2.25 16.91
C TYR A 151 -11.17 -0.81 17.10
N ARG A 152 -9.87 -0.56 16.90
CA ARG A 152 -9.23 0.75 16.99
C ARG A 152 -8.58 1.14 15.66
N PRO A 153 -8.34 2.45 15.42
CA PRO A 153 -7.47 2.88 14.33
C PRO A 153 -6.13 2.13 14.37
N PHE A 154 -5.51 1.93 13.20
CA PHE A 154 -4.26 1.18 13.01
C PHE A 154 -4.38 -0.34 13.24
N GLU A 155 -5.47 -0.84 13.84
CA GLU A 155 -5.77 -2.26 13.86
C GLU A 155 -6.56 -2.65 12.61
N GLY A 156 -6.33 -3.85 12.09
CA GLY A 156 -7.06 -4.31 10.92
C GLY A 156 -6.53 -5.60 10.34
N THR A 157 -7.21 -6.07 9.30
CA THR A 157 -6.81 -7.25 8.55
C THR A 157 -6.94 -7.03 7.05
N LEU A 158 -6.09 -7.71 6.28
CA LEU A 158 -6.29 -7.94 4.85
C LEU A 158 -6.80 -9.35 4.65
N VAL A 159 -7.86 -9.52 3.87
CA VAL A 159 -8.49 -10.81 3.59
C VAL A 159 -8.53 -11.08 2.09
N ARG A 160 -8.10 -12.26 1.68
CA ARG A 160 -8.16 -12.75 0.29
C ARG A 160 -8.28 -14.27 0.29
N ASP A 161 -9.20 -14.84 -0.48
CA ASP A 161 -9.29 -16.30 -0.70
C ASP A 161 -9.26 -17.16 0.59
N GLY A 162 -9.94 -16.69 1.65
CA GLY A 162 -9.97 -17.36 2.97
C GLY A 162 -8.69 -17.19 3.81
N ILE A 163 -7.71 -16.44 3.31
CA ILE A 163 -6.49 -16.07 3.99
C ILE A 163 -6.69 -14.72 4.69
N THR A 164 -6.29 -14.64 5.96
CA THR A 164 -6.32 -13.40 6.74
C THR A 164 -4.92 -13.03 7.20
N ILE A 165 -4.52 -11.80 6.90
CA ILE A 165 -3.29 -11.18 7.39
C ILE A 165 -3.66 -10.06 8.36
N ARG A 166 -3.06 -10.03 9.54
CA ARG A 166 -3.31 -9.00 10.54
C ARG A 166 -2.23 -7.94 10.50
N ALA A 167 -2.64 -6.68 10.59
CA ALA A 167 -1.73 -5.55 10.74
C ALA A 167 -0.84 -5.75 11.97
N ASN A 168 0.46 -5.54 11.80
CA ASN A 168 1.39 -5.65 12.92
C ASN A 168 2.62 -4.77 12.69
N ILE A 169 2.80 -3.77 13.57
CA ILE A 169 3.88 -2.79 13.51
C ILE A 169 5.29 -3.42 13.58
N PHE A 170 5.41 -4.61 14.18
CA PHE A 170 6.68 -5.32 14.30
C PHE A 170 7.01 -6.18 13.07
N SER A 171 6.15 -6.17 12.04
CA SER A 171 6.37 -6.87 10.77
C SER A 171 6.80 -8.35 10.91
N PRO A 172 6.13 -9.17 11.75
CA PRO A 172 6.44 -10.60 11.80
C PRO A 172 6.22 -11.25 10.43
N GLY A 173 6.85 -12.39 10.15
CA GLY A 173 6.69 -13.07 8.86
C GLY A 173 5.23 -13.38 8.47
N SER A 174 4.31 -13.44 9.45
CA SER A 174 2.87 -13.61 9.22
C SER A 174 2.15 -12.37 8.69
N SER A 175 2.74 -11.18 8.79
CA SER A 175 2.20 -9.96 8.17
C SER A 175 2.82 -9.66 6.80
N PHE A 176 3.78 -10.47 6.36
CA PHE A 176 4.46 -10.30 5.08
C PHE A 176 3.61 -10.74 3.89
N ILE A 177 3.53 -9.87 2.89
CA ILE A 177 2.83 -10.09 1.63
C ILE A 177 3.85 -10.16 0.50
N SER A 178 3.91 -11.33 -0.14
CA SER A 178 4.72 -11.56 -1.34
C SER A 178 3.84 -11.96 -2.52
N ARG A 179 4.16 -11.41 -3.69
CA ARG A 179 3.64 -11.86 -4.98
C ARG A 179 4.68 -12.82 -5.55
N ASP A 180 4.32 -14.04 -5.92
CA ASP A 180 5.23 -14.92 -6.65
C ASP A 180 5.28 -14.53 -8.15
N ALA A 181 6.23 -15.11 -8.88
CA ALA A 181 6.50 -14.80 -10.29
C ALA A 181 5.31 -15.11 -11.23
N GLN A 182 4.25 -15.76 -10.74
CA GLN A 182 3.03 -16.11 -11.48
C GLN A 182 1.83 -15.26 -11.05
N GLY A 183 2.02 -14.29 -10.13
CA GLY A 183 0.95 -13.46 -9.59
C GLY A 183 0.18 -14.09 -8.43
N THR A 184 0.60 -15.25 -7.93
CA THR A 184 -0.03 -15.90 -6.77
C THR A 184 0.64 -15.45 -5.46
N TYR A 185 -0.17 -15.20 -4.42
CA TYR A 185 0.34 -14.72 -3.13
C TYR A 185 0.61 -15.88 -2.18
N ARG A 186 1.80 -15.89 -1.56
CA ARG A 186 2.13 -16.84 -0.48
C ARG A 186 2.34 -16.06 0.81
N ILE A 187 1.67 -16.50 1.89
CA ILE A 187 2.14 -16.17 3.24
C ILE A 187 3.35 -17.05 3.52
N ASN A 188 4.44 -16.46 3.99
CA ASN A 188 5.48 -17.21 4.67
C ASN A 188 4.90 -17.77 5.98
N ARG A 189 4.25 -18.93 5.92
CA ARG A 189 4.02 -19.74 7.12
C ARG A 189 5.40 -20.20 7.59
N PHE A 190 6.01 -19.47 8.53
CA PHE A 190 6.98 -20.07 9.43
C PHE A 190 6.23 -21.13 10.25
N ILE A 191 6.08 -22.32 9.68
CA ILE A 191 5.76 -23.51 10.47
C ILE A 191 6.96 -23.68 11.39
N HIS A 192 6.71 -23.61 12.70
CA HIS A 192 7.60 -24.14 13.73
C HIS A 192 7.83 -25.64 13.46
N GLN A 193 8.67 -25.98 12.48
CA GLN A 193 9.26 -27.31 12.36
C GLN A 193 10.52 -27.33 13.22
N ASN A 194 10.33 -27.46 14.53
CA ASN A 194 11.30 -28.11 15.41
C ASN A 194 10.71 -28.11 16.82
N GLN A 195 10.10 -29.23 17.20
CA GLN A 195 10.37 -29.99 18.43
C GLN A 195 9.26 -31.03 18.59
N TYR A 196 9.42 -32.19 17.94
CA TYR A 196 8.91 -33.49 18.41
C TYR A 196 9.46 -34.59 17.47
N ARG A 197 10.79 -34.78 17.46
CA ARG A 197 11.34 -36.09 17.07
C ARG A 197 11.26 -36.99 18.31
N ARG A 198 10.15 -37.73 18.43
CA ARG A 198 10.17 -38.99 19.19
C ARG A 198 11.12 -39.92 18.45
N ARG A 199 12.24 -40.28 19.08
CA ARG A 199 13.02 -41.46 18.69
C ARG A 199 12.35 -42.68 19.33
N LEU A 200 12.00 -43.65 18.49
CA LEU A 200 11.85 -45.06 18.88
C LEU A 200 12.58 -45.88 17.80
N CYS A 201 13.27 -46.93 18.28
CA CYS A 201 14.22 -47.86 17.63
C CYS A 201 15.64 -47.25 17.54
N ASP A 202 16.68 -47.74 18.24
CA ASP A 202 16.98 -49.07 18.81
C ASP A 202 17.15 -49.10 20.34
#